data_AF-A0A075KCK4-F1
#
_entry.id   AF-A0A075KCK4-F1
#
_cell.length_a   1.000
_cell.length_b   1.000
_cell.length_c   1.000
_cell.angle_alpha   90.00
_cell.angle_beta   90.00
_cell.angle_gamma   90.00
#
_symmetry.space_group_name_H-M   'P 1'
#
loop_
_entity.id
_entity.type
_entity.pdbx_description
1 polymer ?
#
loop_
_entity_poly.entity_id
_entity_poly.type
_entity_poly.pdbx_seq_one_letter_code
_entity_poly.pdbx_strand_id
1 'polypeptide(L)'
;MQTLVTTDDLHDIVDALSTALEAKSSYTCGHSERVAELSLLIAQAMGLPLAEQERIHIGAHLHDIGKIGIPDAILNKPGRLTEVEFDTIRQHPEIGGTIVGKIKVFASVADIVRHHHERFDGKGYPDGLGGEQISLGARIVAVADSFDAMTTLRTYRQVFSVQEAIEETKRCRGSQFDPAVVDVLVALACKDKLKSAGNQDFANRFITA
;
A
#
# COMPACT_ATOMS: atom_id res chain seq x y z
N MET A 1 15.38 4.73 -32.30
CA MET A 1 16.23 4.03 -31.32
C MET A 1 15.41 3.89 -30.05
N GLN A 2 15.13 2.63 -29.68
CA GLN A 2 14.54 2.10 -28.44
C GLN A 2 13.14 2.56 -27.98
N THR A 3 12.16 1.68 -28.17
CA THR A 3 11.19 1.35 -27.11
C THR A 3 11.55 -0.07 -26.68
N LEU A 4 12.18 -0.24 -25.51
CA LEU A 4 12.71 -1.54 -25.06
C LEU A 4 11.92 -2.15 -23.91
N VAL A 5 10.81 -1.53 -23.50
CA VAL A 5 9.95 -2.01 -22.41
C VAL A 5 8.52 -1.67 -22.79
N THR A 6 7.68 -2.69 -22.92
CA THR A 6 6.23 -2.61 -23.07
C THR A 6 5.55 -2.56 -21.70
N THR A 7 4.25 -2.25 -21.63
CA THR A 7 3.50 -2.31 -20.38
C THR A 7 3.50 -3.72 -19.77
N ASP A 8 3.46 -4.75 -20.61
CA ASP A 8 3.54 -6.16 -20.16
C ASP A 8 4.90 -6.43 -19.49
N ASP A 9 6.00 -5.91 -20.06
CA ASP A 9 7.33 -6.03 -19.45
C ASP A 9 7.43 -5.31 -18.08
N LEU A 10 6.64 -4.25 -17.85
CA LEU A 10 6.60 -3.58 -16.54
C LEU A 10 5.90 -4.42 -15.49
N HIS A 11 4.77 -5.03 -15.84
CA HIS A 11 4.05 -5.93 -14.93
C HIS A 11 4.89 -7.15 -14.56
N ASP A 12 5.58 -7.77 -15.52
CA ASP A 12 6.49 -8.89 -15.25
C ASP A 12 7.60 -8.54 -14.24
N ILE A 13 8.15 -7.31 -14.34
CA ILE A 13 9.16 -6.83 -13.38
C ILE A 13 8.53 -6.62 -12.00
N VAL A 14 7.33 -6.03 -11.93
CA VAL A 14 6.62 -5.81 -10.66
C VAL A 14 6.29 -7.13 -9.98
N ASP A 15 5.81 -8.11 -10.74
CA ASP A 15 5.50 -9.45 -10.26
C ASP A 15 6.76 -10.16 -9.74
N ALA A 16 7.87 -10.09 -10.49
CA ALA A 16 9.14 -10.67 -10.06
C ALA A 16 9.66 -10.05 -8.75
N LEU A 17 9.58 -8.72 -8.62
CA LEU A 17 10.00 -8.01 -7.39
C LEU A 17 9.08 -8.33 -6.21
N SER A 18 7.77 -8.39 -6.44
CA SER A 18 6.78 -8.74 -5.42
C SER A 18 6.98 -10.18 -4.94
N THR A 19 7.19 -11.11 -5.87
CA THR A 19 7.51 -12.52 -5.58
C THR A 19 8.80 -12.64 -4.74
N ALA A 20 9.83 -11.85 -5.06
CA ALA A 20 11.08 -11.85 -4.30
C ALA A 20 10.88 -11.36 -2.86
N LEU A 21 10.02 -10.36 -2.64
CA LEU A 21 9.63 -9.90 -1.30
C LEU A 21 8.85 -10.98 -0.53
N GLU A 22 7.87 -11.62 -1.18
CA GLU A 22 7.07 -12.70 -0.58
C GLU A 22 7.93 -13.91 -0.18
N ALA A 23 8.96 -14.22 -0.96
CA ALA A 23 9.91 -15.29 -0.61
C ALA A 23 10.69 -15.01 0.69
N LYS A 24 10.93 -13.74 1.04
CA LYS A 24 11.61 -13.34 2.29
C LYS A 24 10.68 -13.35 3.51
N SER A 25 9.39 -13.13 3.28
CA SER A 25 8.41 -12.93 4.34
C SER A 25 7.11 -13.63 3.98
N SER A 26 6.82 -14.75 4.65
CA SER A 26 5.56 -15.50 4.52
C SER A 26 4.30 -14.66 4.83
N TYR A 27 4.48 -13.48 5.45
CA TYR A 27 3.43 -12.54 5.82
C TYR A 27 2.87 -11.71 4.66
N THR A 28 3.57 -11.55 3.54
CA THR A 28 3.15 -10.62 2.46
C THR A 28 2.34 -11.26 1.33
N CYS A 29 2.09 -12.57 1.38
CA CYS A 29 1.41 -13.30 0.29
C CYS A 29 0.05 -12.68 -0.06
N GLY A 30 -0.05 -12.06 -1.24
CA GLY A 30 -1.25 -11.40 -1.75
C GLY A 30 -1.66 -10.09 -1.08
N HIS A 31 -0.90 -9.60 -0.10
CA HIS A 31 -1.16 -8.29 0.54
C HIS A 31 -0.92 -7.14 -0.43
N SER A 32 0.24 -7.12 -1.08
CA SER A 32 0.59 -6.09 -2.06
C SER A 32 -0.43 -6.01 -3.19
N GLU A 33 -0.90 -7.15 -3.69
CA GLU A 33 -1.97 -7.25 -4.70
C GLU A 33 -3.25 -6.56 -4.23
N ARG A 34 -3.75 -6.91 -3.03
CA ARG A 34 -4.98 -6.35 -2.49
C ARG A 34 -4.88 -4.85 -2.26
N VAL A 35 -3.73 -4.36 -1.79
CA VAL A 35 -3.45 -2.94 -1.63
C VAL A 35 -3.41 -2.23 -2.98
N ALA A 36 -2.81 -2.84 -4.00
CA ALA A 36 -2.75 -2.28 -5.35
C ALA A 36 -4.12 -2.17 -6.00
N GLU A 37 -4.94 -3.22 -5.92
CA GLU A 37 -6.29 -3.21 -6.46
C GLU A 37 -7.18 -2.18 -5.77
N LEU A 38 -7.13 -2.10 -4.43
CA LEU A 38 -7.88 -1.09 -3.70
C LEU A 38 -7.42 0.34 -4.03
N SER A 39 -6.10 0.54 -4.17
CA SER A 39 -5.53 1.83 -4.56
C SER A 39 -5.98 2.26 -5.96
N LEU A 40 -6.01 1.33 -6.91
CA LEU A 40 -6.50 1.55 -8.27
C LEU A 40 -7.99 1.91 -8.28
N LEU A 41 -8.82 1.20 -7.51
CA LEU A 41 -10.26 1.51 -7.40
C LEU A 41 -10.50 2.91 -6.85
N ILE A 42 -9.73 3.32 -5.84
CA ILE A 42 -9.79 4.68 -5.28
C ILE A 42 -9.37 5.71 -6.34
N ALA A 43 -8.23 5.49 -7.02
CA ALA A 43 -7.73 6.38 -8.07
C ALA A 43 -8.74 6.55 -9.22
N GLN A 44 -9.38 5.47 -9.66
CA GLN A 44 -10.45 5.49 -10.66
C GLN A 44 -11.66 6.29 -10.18
N ALA A 45 -12.11 6.07 -8.93
CA ALA A 45 -13.24 6.79 -8.36
C ALA A 45 -12.96 8.29 -8.15
N MET A 46 -11.69 8.67 -7.99
CA MET A 46 -11.23 10.06 -7.98
C MET A 46 -11.10 10.67 -9.38
N GLY A 47 -11.28 9.89 -10.45
CA GLY A 47 -11.20 10.37 -11.83
C GLY A 47 -9.78 10.71 -12.28
N LEU A 48 -8.76 10.07 -11.71
CA LEU A 48 -7.37 10.32 -12.10
C LEU A 48 -7.08 9.83 -13.52
N PRO A 49 -6.16 10.46 -14.28
CA PRO A 49 -5.74 9.99 -15.59
C PRO A 49 -5.18 8.56 -15.54
N LEU A 50 -5.32 7.79 -16.63
CA LEU A 50 -4.84 6.40 -16.70
C LEU A 50 -3.37 6.23 -16.33
N ALA A 51 -2.51 7.16 -16.75
CA ALA A 51 -1.08 7.13 -16.39
C ALA A 51 -0.83 7.27 -14.88
N GLU A 52 -1.65 8.06 -14.17
CA GLU A 52 -1.56 8.17 -12.71
C GLU A 52 -2.15 6.93 -12.02
N GLN A 53 -3.21 6.35 -12.57
CA GLN A 53 -3.77 5.10 -12.06
C GLN A 53 -2.74 3.95 -12.11
N GLU A 54 -2.07 3.79 -13.26
CA GLU A 54 -1.00 2.79 -13.45
C GLU A 54 0.19 3.05 -12.51
N ARG A 55 0.63 4.31 -12.39
CA ARG A 55 1.68 4.71 -11.46
C ARG A 55 1.34 4.36 -10.00
N ILE A 56 0.10 4.62 -9.57
CA ILE A 56 -0.38 4.32 -8.22
C ILE A 56 -0.47 2.81 -7.99
N HIS A 57 -0.99 2.06 -8.97
CA HIS A 57 -1.09 0.61 -8.90
C HIS A 57 0.29 -0.05 -8.74
N ILE A 58 1.26 0.33 -9.58
CA ILE A 58 2.64 -0.14 -9.47
C ILE A 58 3.27 0.26 -8.13
N GLY A 59 3.07 1.50 -7.68
CA GLY A 59 3.58 1.97 -6.39
C GLY A 59 3.01 1.25 -5.19
N ALA A 60 1.73 0.87 -5.27
CA ALA A 60 1.06 0.07 -4.27
C ALA A 60 1.59 -1.38 -4.24
N HIS A 61 1.88 -2.00 -5.39
CA HIS A 61 2.51 -3.32 -5.42
C HIS A 61 3.88 -3.31 -4.72
N LEU A 62 4.66 -2.26 -4.97
CA LEU A 62 6.05 -2.17 -4.54
C LEU A 62 6.23 -1.44 -3.19
N HIS A 63 5.15 -1.00 -2.52
CA HIS A 63 5.26 -0.14 -1.33
C HIS A 63 6.15 -0.75 -0.23
N ASP A 64 6.11 -2.08 -0.10
CA ASP A 64 6.81 -2.85 0.92
C ASP A 64 8.16 -3.43 0.45
N ILE A 65 8.61 -3.19 -0.80
CA ILE A 65 9.81 -3.84 -1.37
C ILE A 65 11.08 -3.62 -0.55
N GLY A 66 11.16 -2.50 0.18
CA GLY A 66 12.28 -2.19 1.06
C GLY A 66 12.41 -3.13 2.26
N LYS A 67 11.39 -3.94 2.57
CA LYS A 67 11.49 -4.99 3.60
C LYS A 67 12.58 -6.01 3.26
N ILE A 68 13.04 -6.10 2.01
CA ILE A 68 14.23 -6.88 1.61
C ILE A 68 15.48 -6.45 2.40
N GLY A 69 15.61 -5.17 2.72
CA GLY A 69 16.73 -4.63 3.51
C GLY A 69 16.63 -4.85 5.02
N ILE A 70 15.51 -5.41 5.51
CA ILE A 70 15.28 -5.63 6.94
C ILE A 70 15.79 -7.02 7.36
N PRO A 71 16.47 -7.16 8.51
CA PRO A 71 16.90 -8.46 9.02
C PRO A 71 15.73 -9.42 9.27
N ASP A 72 15.87 -10.68 8.85
CA ASP A 72 14.81 -11.70 8.97
C ASP A 72 14.40 -11.95 10.42
N ALA A 73 15.36 -11.87 11.35
CA ALA A 73 15.12 -12.04 12.78
C ALA A 73 14.21 -10.94 13.38
N ILE A 74 14.19 -9.75 12.77
CA ILE A 74 13.30 -8.64 13.16
C ILE A 74 11.97 -8.78 12.42
N LEU A 75 12.01 -8.99 11.10
CA LEU A 75 10.81 -9.06 10.25
C LEU A 75 9.88 -10.21 10.65
N ASN A 76 10.45 -11.36 11.01
CA ASN A 76 9.70 -12.58 11.37
C ASN A 76 9.64 -12.82 12.90
N LYS A 77 9.94 -11.80 13.72
CA LYS A 77 9.97 -11.96 15.18
C LYS A 77 8.56 -12.30 15.71
N PRO A 78 8.39 -13.39 16.49
CA PRO A 78 7.13 -13.66 17.15
C PRO A 78 6.91 -12.66 18.30
N GLY A 79 5.75 -12.00 18.32
CA GLY A 79 5.35 -11.08 19.37
C GLY A 79 5.68 -9.61 19.09
N ARG A 80 5.77 -8.79 20.14
CA ARG A 80 5.99 -7.34 20.01
C ARG A 80 7.44 -7.02 19.70
N LEU A 81 7.64 -6.07 18.80
CA LEU A 81 8.93 -5.46 18.54
C LEU A 81 9.30 -4.50 19.67
N THR A 82 10.59 -4.42 19.97
CA THR A 82 11.18 -3.32 20.75
C THR A 82 11.19 -2.03 19.92
N GLU A 83 11.40 -0.89 20.57
CA GLU A 83 11.48 0.41 19.87
C GLU A 83 12.59 0.40 18.80
N VAL A 84 13.75 -0.16 19.11
CA VAL A 84 14.89 -0.26 18.19
C VAL A 84 14.58 -1.15 16.98
N GLU A 85 13.90 -2.28 17.22
CA GLU A 85 13.46 -3.18 16.14
C GLU A 85 12.39 -2.51 15.26
N PHE A 86 11.48 -1.77 15.88
CA PHE A 86 10.46 -1.00 15.16
C PHE A 86 11.10 0.10 14.30
N ASP A 87 12.06 0.86 14.84
CA ASP A 87 12.81 1.86 14.09
C ASP A 87 13.62 1.24 12.95
N THR A 88 14.05 -0.01 13.08
CA THR A 88 14.66 -0.75 11.97
C THR A 88 13.63 -1.02 10.88
N ILE A 89 12.42 -1.51 11.21
CA ILE A 89 11.35 -1.73 10.23
C ILE A 89 10.94 -0.42 9.54
N ARG A 90 10.91 0.72 10.26
CA ARG A 90 10.55 2.04 9.70
C ARG A 90 11.49 2.53 8.61
N GLN A 91 12.64 1.88 8.40
CA GLN A 91 13.56 2.22 7.30
C GLN A 91 13.09 1.65 5.94
N HIS A 92 12.17 0.68 5.92
CA HIS A 92 11.76 0.04 4.67
C HIS A 92 11.18 0.99 3.60
N PRO A 93 10.44 2.08 3.90
CA PRO A 93 9.98 2.98 2.86
C PRO A 93 11.15 3.69 2.17
N GLU A 94 12.14 4.12 2.94
CA GLU A 94 13.35 4.76 2.40
C GLU A 94 14.19 3.79 1.55
N ILE A 95 14.39 2.57 2.05
CA ILE A 95 15.09 1.51 1.30
C ILE A 95 14.32 1.19 0.01
N GLY A 96 13.00 1.04 0.09
CA GLY A 96 12.13 0.72 -1.03
C GLY A 96 12.16 1.82 -2.10
N GLY A 97 11.99 3.09 -1.69
CA GLY A 97 12.10 4.23 -2.60
C GLY A 97 13.47 4.31 -3.27
N THR A 98 14.55 3.95 -2.55
CA THR A 98 15.90 3.87 -3.13
C THR A 98 16.02 2.76 -4.17
N ILE A 99 15.51 1.55 -3.88
CA ILE A 99 15.51 0.41 -4.81
C ILE A 99 14.74 0.76 -6.08
N VAL A 100 13.49 1.18 -5.93
CA VAL A 100 12.59 1.50 -7.04
C VAL A 100 13.11 2.68 -7.86
N GLY A 101 13.69 3.70 -7.21
CA GLY A 101 14.30 4.84 -7.87
C GLY A 101 15.52 4.51 -8.75
N LYS A 102 16.15 3.33 -8.60
CA LYS A 102 17.20 2.87 -9.54
C LYS A 102 16.64 2.40 -10.87
N ILE A 103 15.37 2.00 -10.91
CA ILE A 103 14.69 1.54 -12.12
C ILE A 103 14.14 2.77 -12.82
N LYS A 104 14.76 3.18 -13.93
CA LYS A 104 14.44 4.45 -14.63
C LYS A 104 12.94 4.59 -14.95
N VAL A 105 12.29 3.50 -15.35
CA VAL A 105 10.86 3.48 -15.69
C VAL A 105 9.95 3.63 -14.47
N PHE A 106 10.45 3.35 -13.25
CA PHE A 106 9.71 3.50 -11.99
C PHE A 106 10.19 4.69 -11.16
N ALA A 107 11.01 5.59 -11.72
CA ALA A 107 11.50 6.76 -10.97
C ALA A 107 10.34 7.63 -10.44
N SER A 108 9.24 7.72 -11.18
CA SER A 108 8.01 8.42 -10.76
C SER A 108 7.22 7.68 -9.69
N VAL A 109 7.50 6.41 -9.42
CA VAL A 109 6.81 5.58 -8.43
C VAL A 109 7.52 5.63 -7.07
N ALA A 110 8.80 5.97 -7.05
CA ALA A 110 9.64 5.93 -5.86
C ALA A 110 9.12 6.79 -4.70
N ASP A 111 8.45 7.91 -4.97
CA ASP A 111 7.83 8.74 -3.92
C ASP A 111 6.64 8.03 -3.25
N ILE A 112 5.84 7.29 -4.02
CA ILE A 112 4.71 6.51 -3.47
C ILE A 112 5.24 5.48 -2.48
N VAL A 113 6.29 4.76 -2.88
CA VAL A 113 6.94 3.75 -2.04
C VAL A 113 7.61 4.39 -0.82
N ARG A 114 8.29 5.53 -0.97
CA ARG A 114 8.96 6.19 0.16
C ARG A 114 7.97 6.76 1.18
N HIS A 115 6.84 7.28 0.72
CA HIS A 115 5.96 8.12 1.54
C HIS A 115 4.63 7.46 1.93
N HIS A 116 4.41 6.18 1.64
CA HIS A 116 3.16 5.48 1.99
C HIS A 116 2.90 5.37 3.52
N HIS A 117 3.90 5.63 4.36
CA HIS A 117 3.76 5.74 5.82
C HIS A 117 3.80 7.19 6.33
N GLU A 118 3.81 8.18 5.44
CA GLU A 118 3.55 9.56 5.83
C GLU A 118 2.10 9.73 6.26
N ARG A 119 1.89 10.66 7.18
CA ARG A 119 0.57 10.94 7.76
C ARG A 119 0.12 12.31 7.34
N PHE A 120 -1.17 12.46 7.05
CA PHE A 120 -1.73 13.75 6.64
C PHE A 120 -1.46 14.87 7.68
N ASP A 121 -1.36 14.53 8.96
CA ASP A 121 -1.02 15.42 10.08
C ASP A 121 0.48 15.73 10.27
N GLY A 122 1.37 15.21 9.40
CA GLY A 122 2.82 15.43 9.47
C GLY A 122 3.55 14.63 10.53
N LYS A 123 2.88 13.65 11.18
CA LYS A 123 3.50 12.80 12.23
C LYS A 123 4.00 11.46 11.69
N GLY A 124 4.06 11.33 10.36
CA GLY A 124 4.49 10.12 9.67
C GLY A 124 6.01 10.00 9.57
N TYR A 125 6.45 9.10 8.70
CA TYR A 125 7.86 8.85 8.39
C TYR A 125 7.98 8.40 6.92
N PRO A 126 9.16 8.49 6.30
CA PRO A 126 10.47 8.85 6.86
C PRO A 126 10.77 10.37 6.98
N ASP A 127 10.10 11.20 6.21
CA ASP A 127 10.47 12.61 5.99
C ASP A 127 9.59 13.60 6.79
N GLY A 128 8.49 13.12 7.39
CA GLY A 128 7.59 13.95 8.22
C GLY A 128 6.74 14.91 7.40
N LEU A 129 6.40 14.51 6.17
CA LEU A 129 5.59 15.30 5.26
C LEU A 129 4.15 15.39 5.74
N GLY A 130 3.52 16.55 5.56
CA GLY A 130 2.13 16.79 5.96
C GLY A 130 1.25 17.26 4.81
N GLY A 131 -0.03 16.89 4.87
CA GLY A 131 -1.05 17.33 3.92
C GLY A 131 -0.69 17.01 2.46
N GLU A 132 -0.72 18.03 1.61
CA GLU A 132 -0.46 17.92 0.17
C GLU A 132 1.04 17.90 -0.20
N GLN A 133 1.94 17.97 0.78
CA GLN A 133 3.36 17.69 0.54
C GLN A 133 3.58 16.21 0.22
N ILE A 134 2.68 15.35 0.70
CA ILE A 134 2.63 13.93 0.38
C ILE A 134 1.96 13.77 -0.98
N SER A 135 2.57 13.01 -1.89
CA SER A 135 1.95 12.78 -3.20
C SER A 135 0.57 12.12 -3.06
N LEU A 136 -0.34 12.41 -4.00
CA LEU A 136 -1.68 11.81 -3.94
C LEU A 136 -1.61 10.28 -3.96
N GLY A 137 -0.69 9.70 -4.74
CA GLY A 137 -0.47 8.26 -4.77
C GLY A 137 -0.08 7.68 -3.42
N ALA A 138 0.89 8.28 -2.72
CA ALA A 138 1.26 7.85 -1.37
C ALA A 138 0.07 7.95 -0.39
N ARG A 139 -0.73 9.03 -0.48
CA ARG A 139 -1.93 9.20 0.36
C ARG A 139 -3.00 8.13 0.09
N ILE A 140 -3.17 7.72 -1.16
CA ILE A 140 -4.07 6.62 -1.55
C ILE A 140 -3.56 5.28 -1.01
N VAL A 141 -2.29 4.97 -1.22
CA VAL A 141 -1.66 3.72 -0.75
C VAL A 141 -1.71 3.62 0.78
N ALA A 142 -1.46 4.71 1.51
CA ALA A 142 -1.53 4.73 2.97
C ALA A 142 -2.92 4.31 3.50
N VAL A 143 -3.99 4.76 2.85
CA VAL A 143 -5.36 4.37 3.18
C VAL A 143 -5.62 2.91 2.81
N ALA A 144 -5.22 2.48 1.61
CA ALA A 144 -5.44 1.12 1.13
C ALA A 144 -4.69 0.06 1.97
N ASP A 145 -3.40 0.31 2.28
CA ASP A 145 -2.58 -0.56 3.14
C ASP A 145 -3.19 -0.68 4.54
N SER A 146 -3.54 0.45 5.15
CA SER A 146 -4.15 0.45 6.49
C SER A 146 -5.49 -0.30 6.49
N PHE A 147 -6.29 -0.15 5.44
CA PHE A 147 -7.57 -0.84 5.31
C PHE A 147 -7.38 -2.35 5.19
N ASP A 148 -6.50 -2.81 4.30
CA ASP A 148 -6.17 -4.24 4.15
C ASP A 148 -5.60 -4.83 5.45
N ALA A 149 -4.75 -4.07 6.14
CA ALA A 149 -4.17 -4.46 7.42
C ALA A 149 -5.19 -4.62 8.56
N MET A 150 -6.36 -3.98 8.45
CA MET A 150 -7.46 -4.13 9.41
C MET A 150 -8.38 -5.30 9.07
N THR A 151 -8.62 -5.55 7.78
CA THR A 151 -9.60 -6.55 7.31
C THR A 151 -9.00 -7.93 7.06
N THR A 152 -7.68 -8.04 6.88
CA THR A 152 -7.02 -9.34 6.67
C THR A 152 -6.52 -9.94 7.99
N LEU A 153 -6.75 -11.24 8.17
CA LEU A 153 -6.21 -12.01 9.29
C LEU A 153 -4.68 -12.00 9.28
N ARG A 154 -4.11 -11.48 10.36
CA ARG A 154 -2.67 -11.47 10.63
C ARG A 154 -2.46 -12.29 11.90
N THR A 155 -1.36 -13.04 11.97
CA THR A 155 -1.04 -14.11 12.96
C THR A 155 -1.24 -13.74 14.44
N TYR A 156 -1.47 -12.46 14.77
CA TYR A 156 -1.62 -11.94 16.13
C TYR A 156 -2.65 -10.80 16.30
N ARG A 157 -3.62 -10.60 15.38
CA ARG A 157 -4.60 -9.47 15.48
C ARG A 157 -6.06 -9.90 15.28
N GLN A 158 -6.97 -9.29 16.03
CA GLN A 158 -8.41 -9.37 15.80
C GLN A 158 -8.72 -8.72 14.44
N VAL A 159 -9.39 -9.47 13.56
CA VAL A 159 -9.83 -8.96 12.25
C VAL A 159 -11.02 -8.07 12.44
N PHE A 160 -10.93 -6.87 11.88
CA PHE A 160 -12.05 -5.96 11.83
C PHE A 160 -12.98 -6.42 10.70
N SER A 161 -14.28 -6.41 10.95
CA SER A 161 -15.24 -6.43 9.86
C SER A 161 -14.99 -5.23 8.94
N VAL A 162 -15.42 -5.34 7.67
CA VAL A 162 -15.36 -4.22 6.72
C VAL A 162 -15.98 -2.95 7.30
N GLN A 163 -17.08 -3.08 8.05
CA GLN A 163 -17.73 -1.93 8.69
C GLN A 163 -16.86 -1.31 9.79
N GLU A 164 -16.23 -2.11 10.64
CA GLU A 164 -15.30 -1.62 11.67
C GLU A 164 -14.07 -0.94 11.05
N ALA A 165 -13.52 -1.51 9.98
CA ALA A 165 -12.40 -0.91 9.24
C ALA A 165 -12.78 0.44 8.60
N ILE A 166 -14.01 0.57 8.08
CA ILE A 166 -14.55 1.83 7.57
C ILE A 166 -14.67 2.87 8.68
N GLU A 167 -15.25 2.51 9.82
CA GLU A 167 -15.42 3.44 10.95
C GLU A 167 -14.07 3.87 11.53
N GLU A 168 -13.10 2.97 11.62
CA GLU A 168 -11.74 3.32 12.05
C GLU A 168 -11.04 4.24 11.04
N THR A 169 -11.23 3.99 9.74
CA THR A 169 -10.68 4.86 8.69
C THR A 169 -11.29 6.27 8.76
N LYS A 170 -12.61 6.38 8.99
CA LYS A 170 -13.30 7.66 9.24
C LYS A 170 -12.79 8.36 10.49
N ARG A 171 -12.54 7.63 11.58
CA ARG A 171 -11.98 8.18 12.83
C ARG A 171 -10.61 8.84 12.60
N CYS A 172 -9.83 8.29 11.68
CA CYS A 172 -8.49 8.75 11.31
C CYS A 172 -8.46 9.82 10.19
N ARG A 173 -9.63 10.18 9.64
CA ARG A 173 -9.79 11.20 8.59
C ARG A 173 -9.21 12.56 9.00
N GLY A 174 -8.35 13.16 8.19
CA GLY A 174 -7.71 14.45 8.45
C GLY A 174 -6.57 14.42 9.47
N SER A 175 -6.30 13.27 10.09
CA SER A 175 -5.12 13.05 10.93
C SER A 175 -4.14 12.12 10.25
N GLN A 176 -4.37 10.80 10.32
CA GLN A 176 -3.54 9.84 9.61
C GLN A 176 -3.76 9.92 8.10
N PHE A 177 -5.03 10.05 7.68
CA PHE A 177 -5.43 9.87 6.30
C PHE A 177 -5.94 11.17 5.67
N ASP A 178 -5.70 11.29 4.37
CA ASP A 178 -6.27 12.35 3.56
C ASP A 178 -7.81 12.31 3.59
N PRO A 179 -8.47 13.40 4.00
CA PRO A 179 -9.93 13.53 3.96
C PRO A 179 -10.59 13.09 2.65
N ALA A 180 -10.06 13.51 1.50
CA ALA A 180 -10.63 13.25 0.19
C ALA A 180 -10.54 11.77 -0.19
N VAL A 181 -9.42 11.12 0.15
CA VAL A 181 -9.20 9.69 -0.10
C VAL A 181 -10.14 8.85 0.77
N VAL A 182 -10.28 9.20 2.05
CA VAL A 182 -11.21 8.51 2.97
C VAL A 182 -12.65 8.61 2.46
N ASP A 183 -13.09 9.80 2.04
CA ASP A 183 -14.46 10.01 1.57
C ASP A 183 -14.77 9.13 0.35
N VAL A 184 -13.79 8.95 -0.55
CA VAL A 184 -13.91 8.07 -1.71
C VAL A 184 -13.98 6.60 -1.32
N LEU A 185 -13.12 6.14 -0.41
CA LEU A 185 -13.17 4.76 0.09
C LEU A 185 -14.54 4.45 0.72
N VAL A 186 -15.04 5.36 1.57
CA VAL A 186 -16.35 5.22 2.22
C VAL A 186 -17.46 5.15 1.17
N ALA A 187 -17.42 6.01 0.14
CA ALA A 187 -18.39 6.00 -0.93
C ALA A 187 -18.35 4.69 -1.77
N LEU A 188 -17.16 4.13 -2.00
CA LEU A 188 -16.99 2.83 -2.67
C LEU A 188 -17.58 1.69 -1.84
N ALA A 189 -17.40 1.72 -0.53
CA ALA A 189 -17.98 0.74 0.37
C ALA A 189 -19.52 0.79 0.42
N CYS A 190 -20.11 1.99 0.47
CA CYS A 190 -21.56 2.16 0.49
C CYS A 190 -22.26 1.73 -0.81
N LYS A 191 -21.56 1.75 -1.95
CA LYS A 191 -22.13 1.41 -3.26
C LYS A 191 -22.12 -0.10 -3.58
N ASP A 192 -21.75 -0.97 -2.63
CA ASP A 192 -21.44 -2.38 -2.89
C ASP A 192 -20.43 -2.58 -4.04
N LYS A 193 -19.66 -1.54 -4.39
CA LYS A 193 -18.62 -1.61 -5.44
C LYS A 193 -17.41 -2.41 -5.00
N LEU A 194 -17.16 -2.48 -3.69
CA LEU A 194 -16.25 -3.46 -3.11
C LEU A 194 -16.72 -4.91 -3.35
N LYS A 195 -18.00 -5.17 -3.66
CA LYS A 195 -18.47 -6.53 -4.01
C LYS A 195 -18.50 -6.79 -5.53
N SER A 196 -18.39 -5.75 -6.36
CA SER A 196 -18.66 -5.83 -7.80
C SER A 196 -17.49 -5.39 -8.70
N ALA A 197 -16.33 -5.07 -8.12
CA ALA A 197 -15.06 -5.03 -8.84
C ALA A 197 -14.60 -6.46 -9.21
N GLY A 198 -15.17 -7.01 -10.28
CA GLY A 198 -14.49 -7.99 -11.13
C GLY A 198 -14.35 -9.44 -10.65
N ASN A 199 -14.70 -9.80 -9.42
CA ASN A 199 -14.84 -11.19 -9.03
C ASN A 199 -15.72 -11.28 -7.78
N GLN A 200 -16.64 -12.25 -7.71
CA GLN A 200 -17.32 -12.61 -6.44
C GLN A 200 -16.32 -12.99 -5.32
N ASP A 201 -15.03 -13.01 -5.66
CA ASP A 201 -13.86 -13.21 -4.83
C ASP A 201 -13.42 -11.96 -4.05
N PHE A 202 -13.77 -10.70 -4.38
CA PHE A 202 -13.25 -9.54 -3.63
C PHE A 202 -13.75 -9.57 -2.17
N ALA A 203 -15.06 -9.70 -1.94
CA ALA A 203 -15.59 -9.83 -0.58
C ALA A 203 -15.04 -11.08 0.14
N ASN A 204 -14.80 -12.19 -0.56
CA ASN A 204 -14.21 -13.40 0.05
C ASN A 204 -12.70 -13.26 0.30
N ARG A 205 -11.95 -12.50 -0.50
CA ARG A 205 -10.48 -12.31 -0.39
C ARG A 205 -10.06 -11.38 0.75
N PHE A 206 -10.95 -10.49 1.18
CA PHE A 206 -10.73 -9.61 2.34
C PHE A 206 -11.42 -10.10 3.62
N ILE A 207 -12.26 -11.15 3.56
CA ILE A 207 -13.04 -11.66 4.70
C ILE A 207 -12.60 -13.08 5.11
N THR A 208 -11.87 -13.83 4.27
CA THR A 208 -11.40 -15.18 4.63
C THR A 208 -9.90 -15.38 4.45
N ALA A 209 -9.21 -15.45 5.61
CA ALA A 209 -8.17 -16.44 5.91
C ALA A 209 -8.11 -16.64 7.42
#